data_AF-A0A1W9SS89-F1
#
_entry.id   AF-A0A1W9SS89-F1
#
_cell.length_a   1.000
_cell.length_b   1.000
_cell.length_c   1.000
_cell.angle_alpha   90.00
_cell.angle_beta   90.00
_cell.angle_gamma   90.00
#
_symmetry.space_group_name_H-M   'P 1'
#
loop_
_entity.id
_entity.type
_entity.pdbx_description
1 polymer ?
#
loop_
_entity_poly.entity_id
_entity_poly.type
_entity_poly.pdbx_seq_one_letter_code
_entity_poly.pdbx_strand_id
1 'polypeptide(L)'
;MTTLNILKIIIENIKNKENVLNQNIDLKIISNFFKKVKTDKNKFNYAYLNYYLYNNISNEIVAKRKTTSRDFEDIIATIFDGSITDENKRENINIENFILENETITGFAISNKREKADIKIGKDYLVSIKTLMNSNKEINFGSFEKTTLFSGFHIERYLNERKGISGEKIGLGSKVRLFNLLKKIEKDNLLYSKFQIRFNKLIKFVFADDLVILIKNNKKVDLYFIEGKQFIKLLINKSNSPEELTSIINRWEGNSIRMNRVPILDRKTNFYLLYKICQ
;
A
#
# COMPACT_ATOMS: atom_id res chain seq x y z
N MET A 1 -14.29 21.86 -1.18
CA MET A 1 -15.07 21.80 -2.44
C MET A 1 -14.52 22.78 -3.49
N THR A 2 -14.21 24.04 -3.15
CA THR A 2 -13.64 25.05 -4.08
C THR A 2 -12.24 24.74 -4.61
N THR A 3 -11.37 24.15 -3.81
CA THR A 3 -9.96 23.84 -4.16
C THR A 3 -9.83 22.73 -5.21
N LEU A 4 -10.67 21.69 -5.15
CA LEU A 4 -10.71 20.61 -6.14
C LEU A 4 -11.19 21.09 -7.51
N ASN A 5 -12.07 22.10 -7.57
CA ASN A 5 -12.53 22.65 -8.85
C ASN A 5 -11.41 23.36 -9.61
N ILE A 6 -10.53 24.09 -8.91
CA ILE A 6 -9.37 24.73 -9.54
C ILE A 6 -8.37 23.66 -10.00
N LEU A 7 -8.15 22.61 -9.18
CA LEU A 7 -7.31 21.49 -9.60
C LEU A 7 -7.82 20.87 -10.91
N LYS A 8 -9.13 20.61 -11.02
CA LYS A 8 -9.75 20.08 -12.26
C LYS A 8 -9.46 20.96 -13.47
N ILE A 9 -9.62 22.28 -13.36
CA ILE A 9 -9.33 23.23 -14.44
C ILE A 9 -7.85 23.18 -14.85
N ILE A 10 -6.94 23.11 -13.88
CA ILE A 10 -5.50 23.02 -14.15
C ILE A 10 -5.15 21.71 -14.86
N ILE A 11 -5.75 20.59 -14.44
CA ILE A 11 -5.56 19.28 -15.06
C ILE A 11 -6.13 19.24 -16.48
N GLU A 12 -7.32 19.78 -16.71
CA GLU A 12 -7.91 19.90 -18.05
C GLU A 12 -7.02 20.74 -18.98
N ASN A 13 -6.47 21.84 -18.48
CA ASN A 13 -5.49 22.64 -19.24
C ASN A 13 -4.20 21.87 -19.56
N ILE A 14 -3.73 20.99 -18.68
CA ILE A 14 -2.59 20.11 -18.96
C ILE A 14 -2.97 19.10 -20.04
N LYS A 15 -4.13 18.43 -19.91
CA LYS A 15 -4.63 17.43 -20.88
C LYS A 15 -4.78 18.01 -22.29
N ASN A 16 -5.32 19.22 -22.40
CA ASN A 16 -5.51 19.90 -23.69
C ASN A 16 -4.20 20.27 -24.38
N LYS A 17 -3.13 20.51 -23.60
CA LYS A 17 -1.82 20.90 -24.12
C LYS A 17 -0.86 19.72 -24.26
N GLU A 18 -1.16 18.60 -23.60
CA GLU A 18 -0.23 17.49 -23.48
C GLU A 18 -0.93 16.13 -23.57
N ASN A 19 -0.49 15.32 -24.53
CA ASN A 19 -1.03 13.97 -24.74
C ASN A 19 -0.68 12.93 -23.65
N VAL A 20 0.05 13.30 -22.59
CA VAL A 20 0.53 12.34 -21.55
C VAL A 20 -0.64 11.68 -20.82
N LEU A 21 -1.73 12.42 -20.61
CA LEU A 21 -2.90 11.98 -19.85
C LEU A 21 -4.02 11.40 -20.72
N ASN A 22 -3.84 11.39 -22.06
CA ASN A 22 -4.82 10.85 -23.02
C ASN A 22 -4.55 9.37 -23.37
N GLN A 23 -3.61 8.74 -22.66
CA GLN A 23 -3.18 7.35 -22.88
C GLN A 23 -3.85 6.40 -21.87
N ASN A 24 -3.80 5.09 -22.13
CA ASN A 24 -4.20 4.08 -21.15
C ASN A 24 -3.32 4.20 -19.90
N ILE A 25 -3.88 4.71 -18.81
CA ILE A 25 -3.12 5.02 -17.60
C ILE A 25 -2.60 3.74 -16.94
N ASP A 26 -1.30 3.73 -16.67
CA ASP A 26 -0.59 2.73 -15.89
C ASP A 26 0.40 3.40 -14.91
N LEU A 27 1.10 2.60 -14.10
CA LEU A 27 2.04 3.10 -13.10
C LEU A 27 3.16 3.95 -13.72
N LYS A 28 3.58 3.61 -14.95
CA LYS A 28 4.66 4.30 -15.66
C LYS A 28 4.20 5.69 -16.10
N ILE A 29 2.98 5.83 -16.61
CA ILE A 29 2.38 7.12 -16.96
C ILE A 29 2.21 7.99 -15.72
N ILE A 30 1.70 7.42 -14.61
CA ILE A 30 1.60 8.14 -13.33
C ILE A 30 2.99 8.65 -12.89
N SER A 31 4.00 7.78 -12.91
CA SER A 31 5.37 8.15 -12.56
C SER A 31 5.93 9.24 -13.48
N ASN A 32 5.72 9.13 -14.79
CA ASN A 32 6.20 10.09 -15.78
C ASN A 32 5.52 11.45 -15.64
N PHE A 33 4.22 11.48 -15.34
CA PHE A 33 3.52 12.71 -15.02
C PHE A 33 4.18 13.43 -13.84
N PHE A 34 4.39 12.75 -12.71
CA PHE A 34 5.04 13.37 -11.55
C PHE A 34 6.51 13.75 -11.78
N LYS A 35 7.24 13.01 -12.63
CA LYS A 35 8.56 13.44 -13.10
C LYS A 35 8.46 14.76 -13.86
N LYS A 36 7.46 14.92 -14.73
CA LYS A 36 7.24 16.16 -15.48
C LYS A 36 6.84 17.33 -14.60
N VAL A 37 5.95 17.11 -13.62
CA VAL A 37 5.60 18.11 -12.59
C VAL A 37 6.84 18.65 -11.88
N LYS A 38 7.84 17.79 -11.67
CA LYS A 38 9.11 18.16 -11.08
C LYS A 38 10.06 18.88 -12.06
N THR A 39 10.21 18.41 -13.29
CA THR A 39 11.12 19.01 -14.27
C THR A 39 10.62 20.39 -14.72
N ASP A 40 9.33 20.50 -14.94
CA ASP A 40 8.69 21.67 -15.55
C ASP A 40 8.07 22.59 -14.50
N LYS A 41 8.60 22.54 -13.27
CA LYS A 41 8.06 23.18 -12.07
C LYS A 41 7.83 24.69 -12.15
N ASN A 42 8.47 25.36 -13.11
CA ASN A 42 8.34 26.80 -13.34
C ASN A 42 7.21 27.16 -14.32
N LYS A 43 6.66 26.20 -15.07
CA LYS A 43 5.48 26.44 -15.91
C LYS A 43 4.26 26.56 -15.02
N PHE A 44 3.39 27.53 -15.30
CA PHE A 44 2.24 27.90 -14.46
C PHE A 44 1.44 26.70 -13.92
N ASN A 45 0.98 25.79 -14.80
CA ASN A 45 0.18 24.64 -14.39
C ASN A 45 0.91 23.70 -13.41
N TYR A 46 2.20 23.45 -13.64
CA TYR A 46 3.02 22.59 -12.78
C TYR A 46 3.44 23.29 -11.49
N ALA A 47 3.72 24.59 -11.54
CA ALA A 47 3.95 25.41 -10.35
C ALA A 47 2.72 25.38 -9.44
N TYR A 48 1.53 25.56 -10.01
CA TYR A 48 0.26 25.47 -9.27
C TYR A 48 0.06 24.08 -8.66
N LEU A 49 0.29 23.01 -9.41
CA LEU A 49 0.14 21.65 -8.87
C LEU A 49 1.11 21.38 -7.72
N ASN A 50 2.37 21.84 -7.83
CA ASN A 50 3.34 21.73 -6.73
C ASN A 50 2.87 22.52 -5.49
N TYR A 51 2.36 23.75 -5.68
CA TYR A 51 1.79 24.56 -4.60
C TYR A 51 0.57 23.88 -3.96
N TYR A 52 -0.30 23.30 -4.78
CA TYR A 52 -1.48 22.56 -4.32
C TYR A 52 -1.09 21.34 -3.48
N LEU A 53 -0.13 20.53 -3.95
CA LEU A 53 0.40 19.39 -3.20
C LEU A 53 1.02 19.84 -1.89
N TYR A 54 1.77 20.95 -1.88
CA TYR A 54 2.31 21.48 -0.63
C TYR A 54 1.21 21.79 0.39
N ASN A 55 0.26 22.64 0.02
CA ASN A 55 -0.74 23.12 0.97
C ASN A 55 -1.69 22.05 1.49
N ASN A 56 -1.96 21.02 0.70
CA ASN A 56 -2.92 19.98 1.08
C ASN A 56 -2.25 18.73 1.65
N ILE A 57 -1.00 18.44 1.30
CA ILE A 57 -0.35 17.19 1.68
C ILE A 57 0.78 17.38 2.68
N SER A 58 1.72 18.30 2.42
CA SER A 58 2.99 18.35 3.13
C SER A 58 3.19 19.54 4.05
N ASN A 59 2.42 20.63 3.91
CA ASN A 59 2.46 21.78 4.80
C ASN A 59 2.26 21.32 6.26
N GLU A 60 3.06 21.84 7.19
CA GLU A 60 3.09 21.40 8.58
C GLU A 60 1.71 21.37 9.27
N ILE A 61 0.84 22.32 8.91
CA ILE A 61 -0.52 22.44 9.44
C ILE A 61 -1.41 21.26 9.04
N VAL A 62 -1.18 20.69 7.85
CA VAL A 62 -1.99 19.58 7.31
C VAL A 62 -1.27 18.24 7.40
N ALA A 63 0.06 18.20 7.37
CA ALA A 63 0.85 16.99 7.18
C ALA A 63 0.55 15.91 8.22
N LYS A 64 0.28 16.29 9.47
CA LYS A 64 -0.01 15.36 10.56
C LYS A 64 -1.49 14.92 10.62
N ARG A 65 -2.39 15.49 9.81
CA ARG A 65 -3.82 15.17 9.81
C ARG A 65 -4.06 13.81 9.17
N LYS A 66 -4.97 13.03 9.77
CA LYS A 66 -5.40 11.72 9.24
C LYS A 66 -6.02 11.81 7.85
N THR A 67 -6.68 12.93 7.54
CA THR A 67 -7.38 13.16 6.26
C THR A 67 -6.44 13.25 5.06
N THR A 68 -5.16 13.55 5.26
CA THR A 68 -4.22 13.74 4.14
C THR A 68 -3.97 12.51 3.29
N SER A 69 -4.24 11.31 3.81
CA SER A 69 -4.22 10.10 2.99
C SER A 69 -5.33 10.17 1.94
N ARG A 70 -6.54 10.49 2.40
CA ARG A 70 -7.69 10.70 1.52
C ARG A 70 -7.50 11.88 0.57
N ASP A 71 -7.00 13.01 1.08
CA ASP A 71 -6.73 14.19 0.23
C ASP A 71 -5.78 13.83 -0.92
N PHE A 72 -4.79 12.95 -0.68
CA PHE A 72 -3.89 12.50 -1.75
C PHE A 72 -4.56 11.53 -2.73
N GLU A 73 -5.41 10.62 -2.24
CA GLU A 73 -6.21 9.75 -3.11
C GLU A 73 -7.10 10.58 -4.05
N ASP A 74 -7.82 11.57 -3.53
CA ASP A 74 -8.70 12.45 -4.31
C ASP A 74 -7.90 13.25 -5.37
N ILE A 75 -6.68 13.67 -5.03
CA ILE A 75 -5.77 14.35 -5.98
C ILE A 75 -5.38 13.42 -7.12
N ILE A 76 -4.95 12.20 -6.83
CA ILE A 76 -4.56 11.23 -7.86
C ILE A 76 -5.77 10.88 -8.74
N ALA A 77 -6.93 10.62 -8.14
CA ALA A 77 -8.16 10.37 -8.86
C ALA A 77 -8.52 11.55 -9.79
N THR A 78 -8.40 12.79 -9.31
CA THR A 78 -8.66 13.99 -10.11
C THR A 78 -7.67 14.15 -11.28
N ILE A 79 -6.38 13.86 -11.07
CA ILE A 79 -5.36 14.01 -12.12
C ILE A 79 -5.62 13.03 -13.27
N PHE A 80 -5.96 11.79 -12.95
CA PHE A 80 -6.02 10.68 -13.90
C PHE A 80 -7.45 10.24 -14.26
N ASP A 81 -8.47 11.04 -13.97
CA ASP A 81 -9.90 10.69 -14.16
C ASP A 81 -10.27 9.34 -13.52
N GLY A 82 -9.74 9.10 -12.33
CA GLY A 82 -10.07 7.95 -11.50
C GLY A 82 -11.27 8.18 -10.59
N SER A 83 -11.72 7.09 -9.98
CA SER A 83 -12.72 7.09 -8.90
C SER A 83 -12.15 6.42 -7.67
N ILE A 84 -12.58 6.89 -6.50
CA ILE A 84 -12.24 6.22 -5.24
C ILE A 84 -13.10 4.96 -5.11
N THR A 85 -12.45 3.83 -4.87
CA THR A 85 -13.10 2.52 -4.77
C THR A 85 -14.07 2.42 -3.60
N ASP A 86 -13.78 3.08 -2.47
CA ASP A 86 -14.64 3.10 -1.27
C ASP A 86 -15.98 3.81 -1.48
N GLU A 87 -16.08 4.71 -2.46
CA GLU A 87 -17.31 5.45 -2.78
C GLU A 87 -18.21 4.72 -3.77
N ASN A 88 -17.67 3.73 -4.49
CA ASN A 88 -18.43 2.92 -5.42
C ASN A 88 -19.23 1.85 -4.69
N LYS A 89 -20.43 1.51 -5.18
CA LYS A 89 -21.17 0.35 -4.68
C LYS A 89 -20.27 -0.88 -4.81
N ARG A 90 -20.10 -1.60 -3.70
CA ARG A 90 -19.26 -2.81 -3.65
C ARG A 90 -19.79 -3.82 -4.66
N GLU A 91 -19.10 -3.94 -5.78
CA GLU A 91 -19.37 -5.00 -6.75
C GLU A 91 -18.88 -6.33 -6.19
N ASN A 92 -19.66 -7.38 -6.40
CA ASN A 92 -19.18 -8.71 -6.13
C ASN A 92 -18.08 -9.01 -7.16
N ILE A 93 -16.82 -9.02 -6.70
CA ILE A 93 -15.73 -9.47 -7.54
C ILE A 93 -16.07 -10.90 -7.96
N ASN A 94 -16.19 -11.14 -9.28
CA ASN A 94 -16.47 -12.47 -9.78
C ASN A 94 -15.18 -13.29 -9.71
N ILE A 95 -15.01 -14.02 -8.62
CA ILE A 95 -13.81 -14.81 -8.35
C ILE A 95 -14.23 -16.28 -8.32
N GLU A 96 -14.82 -16.73 -9.42
CA GLU A 96 -15.32 -18.09 -9.57
C GLU A 96 -14.22 -19.16 -9.42
N ASN A 97 -12.93 -18.78 -9.47
CA ASN A 97 -11.80 -19.72 -9.53
C ASN A 97 -10.71 -19.54 -8.46
N PHE A 98 -10.90 -18.74 -7.41
CA PHE A 98 -9.92 -18.65 -6.31
C PHE A 98 -10.39 -19.45 -5.10
N ILE A 99 -9.68 -20.53 -4.78
CA ILE A 99 -9.85 -21.28 -3.53
C ILE A 99 -8.51 -21.31 -2.81
N LEU A 100 -8.45 -20.75 -1.59
CA LEU A 100 -7.21 -20.79 -0.80
C LEU A 100 -7.01 -22.17 -0.18
N GLU A 101 -8.03 -22.64 0.56
CA GLU A 101 -8.07 -23.94 1.23
C GLU A 101 -9.50 -24.41 1.49
N ASN A 102 -10.36 -23.51 2.01
CA ASN A 102 -11.79 -23.75 2.20
C ASN A 102 -12.57 -22.44 1.98
N GLU A 103 -13.90 -22.52 1.95
CA GLU A 103 -14.78 -21.39 1.68
C GLU A 103 -14.62 -20.25 2.70
N THR A 104 -14.50 -20.56 3.99
CA THR A 104 -14.36 -19.55 5.05
C THR A 104 -13.08 -18.72 4.89
N ILE A 105 -11.95 -19.40 4.76
CA ILE A 105 -10.63 -18.79 4.55
C ILE A 105 -10.60 -18.03 3.22
N THR A 106 -11.25 -18.56 2.18
CA THR A 106 -11.38 -17.91 0.88
C THR A 106 -12.23 -16.64 0.97
N GLY A 107 -13.33 -16.66 1.72
CA GLY A 107 -14.20 -15.50 1.95
C GLY A 107 -13.44 -14.34 2.61
N PHE A 108 -12.60 -14.61 3.60
CA PHE A 108 -11.74 -13.60 4.20
C PHE A 108 -10.73 -13.01 3.20
N ALA A 109 -10.12 -13.85 2.36
CA ALA A 109 -9.21 -13.37 1.33
C ALA A 109 -9.93 -12.44 0.32
N ILE A 110 -11.15 -12.81 -0.11
CA ILE A 110 -11.98 -12.00 -1.01
C ILE A 110 -12.32 -10.65 -0.36
N SER A 111 -12.69 -10.65 0.92
CA SER A 111 -12.95 -9.41 1.66
C SER A 111 -11.71 -8.51 1.70
N ASN A 112 -10.54 -9.07 2.02
CA ASN A 112 -9.27 -8.33 2.04
C ASN A 112 -8.94 -7.72 0.66
N LYS A 113 -9.20 -8.44 -0.43
CA LYS A 113 -8.96 -7.93 -1.79
C LYS A 113 -9.87 -6.76 -2.15
N ARG A 114 -11.15 -6.81 -1.77
CA ARG A 114 -12.11 -5.72 -2.04
C ARG A 114 -11.69 -4.39 -1.42
N GLU A 115 -11.04 -4.44 -0.26
CA GLU A 115 -10.62 -3.27 0.52
C GLU A 115 -9.24 -2.74 0.11
N LYS A 116 -8.63 -3.28 -0.95
CA LYS A 116 -7.19 -3.11 -1.17
C LYS A 116 -6.80 -2.00 -2.13
N ALA A 117 -7.49 -1.89 -3.26
CA ALA A 117 -7.31 -0.79 -4.19
C ALA A 117 -7.94 0.46 -3.61
N ASP A 118 -7.23 1.59 -3.64
CA ASP A 118 -7.74 2.87 -3.14
C ASP A 118 -8.32 3.69 -4.32
N ILE A 119 -7.81 3.52 -5.54
CA ILE A 119 -8.26 4.20 -6.76
C ILE A 119 -8.44 3.24 -7.92
N LYS A 120 -9.53 3.42 -8.67
CA LYS A 120 -9.77 2.82 -9.98
C LYS A 120 -9.65 3.87 -11.08
N ILE A 121 -8.76 3.65 -12.04
CA ILE A 121 -8.52 4.54 -13.19
C ILE A 121 -8.95 3.84 -14.48
N GLY A 122 -9.76 4.51 -15.30
CA GLY A 122 -10.32 3.90 -16.50
C GLY A 122 -11.20 2.68 -16.20
N LYS A 123 -11.17 1.68 -17.08
CA LYS A 123 -12.03 0.49 -16.94
C LYS A 123 -11.56 -0.47 -15.85
N ASP A 124 -10.26 -0.76 -15.78
CA ASP A 124 -9.75 -1.90 -14.99
C ASP A 124 -8.42 -1.65 -14.27
N TYR A 125 -7.84 -0.45 -14.35
CA TYR A 125 -6.55 -0.19 -13.70
C TYR A 125 -6.75 0.21 -12.24
N LEU A 126 -6.20 -0.58 -11.32
CA LEU A 126 -6.32 -0.38 -9.88
C LEU A 126 -4.97 0.01 -9.28
N VAL A 127 -5.01 0.99 -8.38
CA VAL A 127 -3.84 1.48 -7.65
C VAL A 127 -4.13 1.56 -6.16
N SER A 128 -3.25 0.97 -5.37
CA SER A 128 -3.16 1.18 -3.92
C SER A 128 -2.32 2.42 -3.63
N ILE A 129 -2.76 3.26 -2.70
CA ILE A 129 -2.06 4.44 -2.22
C ILE A 129 -1.73 4.29 -0.74
N LYS A 130 -0.51 4.64 -0.35
CA LYS A 130 -0.11 4.69 1.06
C LYS A 130 0.61 5.99 1.37
N THR A 131 0.07 6.74 2.32
CA THR A 131 0.60 8.04 2.76
C THR A 131 1.23 7.91 4.13
N LEU A 132 2.48 8.34 4.26
CA LEU A 132 3.30 8.20 5.46
C LEU A 132 3.98 9.53 5.82
N MET A 133 4.18 9.76 7.11
CA MET A 133 5.15 10.74 7.59
C MET A 133 6.57 10.18 7.46
N ASN A 134 7.55 11.04 7.20
CA ASN A 134 8.96 10.66 7.13
C ASN A 134 9.48 9.97 8.41
N SER A 135 8.85 10.22 9.56
CA SER A 135 9.18 9.55 10.84
C SER A 135 8.62 8.12 10.94
N ASN A 136 7.63 7.72 10.14
CA ASN A 136 7.07 6.37 10.18
C ASN A 136 8.09 5.37 9.64
N LYS A 137 8.52 4.43 10.48
CA LYS A 137 9.47 3.35 10.09
C LYS A 137 8.78 2.13 9.49
N GLU A 138 7.46 2.02 9.66
CA GLU A 138 6.64 0.91 9.18
C GLU A 138 5.57 1.43 8.22
N ILE A 139 5.15 0.59 7.28
CA ILE A 139 4.02 0.84 6.40
C ILE A 139 2.85 -0.02 6.83
N ASN A 140 1.67 0.59 6.95
CA ASN A 140 0.42 -0.14 7.12
C ASN A 140 -0.06 -0.65 5.77
N PHE A 141 -0.13 -1.95 5.58
CA PHE A 141 -0.70 -2.50 4.36
C PHE A 141 -2.16 -2.91 4.50
N GLY A 142 -2.81 -2.60 5.63
CA GLY A 142 -4.23 -2.85 5.81
C GLY A 142 -4.57 -4.34 5.76
N SER A 143 -5.86 -4.61 5.54
CA SER A 143 -6.54 -5.91 5.59
C SER A 143 -5.72 -7.09 5.05
N PHE A 144 -5.09 -7.81 5.97
CA PHE A 144 -4.37 -9.06 5.77
C PHE A 144 -4.62 -9.94 6.99
N GLU A 145 -5.77 -10.59 6.95
CA GLU A 145 -6.37 -11.28 8.09
C GLU A 145 -5.48 -12.44 8.57
N LYS A 146 -5.15 -12.42 9.87
CA LYS A 146 -4.18 -13.32 10.50
C LYS A 146 -4.71 -14.74 10.68
N THR A 147 -5.98 -14.91 11.02
CA THR A 147 -6.58 -16.24 11.21
C THR A 147 -6.54 -17.06 9.93
N THR A 148 -6.70 -16.42 8.78
CA THR A 148 -6.61 -17.00 7.43
C THR A 148 -5.24 -17.63 7.17
N LEU A 149 -4.17 -17.05 7.72
CA LEU A 149 -2.82 -17.59 7.62
C LEU A 149 -2.58 -18.75 8.58
N PHE A 150 -3.00 -18.59 9.84
CA PHE A 150 -2.58 -19.44 10.95
C PHE A 150 -3.61 -20.51 11.37
N SER A 151 -4.79 -20.55 10.74
CA SER A 151 -5.86 -21.49 11.06
C SER A 151 -5.41 -22.95 10.95
N GLY A 152 -5.71 -23.75 11.97
CA GLY A 152 -5.34 -25.17 12.02
C GLY A 152 -3.87 -25.44 12.36
N PHE A 153 -3.15 -24.46 12.89
CA PHE A 153 -1.78 -24.66 13.42
C PHE A 153 -1.76 -24.80 14.95
N HIS A 154 -2.91 -24.77 15.62
CA HIS A 154 -3.02 -24.90 17.08
C HIS A 154 -2.23 -23.85 17.87
N ILE A 155 -2.20 -22.62 17.36
CA ILE A 155 -1.50 -21.46 17.95
C ILE A 155 -2.44 -20.31 18.30
N GLU A 156 -3.74 -20.56 18.41
CA GLU A 156 -4.79 -19.56 18.61
C GLU A 156 -4.50 -18.68 19.84
N ARG A 157 -3.95 -19.28 20.89
CA ARG A 157 -3.52 -18.59 22.11
C ARG A 157 -2.46 -17.50 21.89
N TYR A 158 -1.72 -17.55 20.78
CA TYR A 158 -0.68 -16.60 20.39
C TYR A 158 -1.14 -15.52 19.41
N LEU A 159 -2.36 -15.63 18.88
CA LEU A 159 -2.89 -14.68 17.89
C LEU A 159 -3.53 -13.44 18.53
N ASN A 160 -3.68 -13.42 19.87
CA ASN A 160 -4.17 -12.27 20.62
C ASN A 160 -3.08 -11.21 20.80
N GLU A 161 -3.30 -10.02 20.23
CA GLU A 161 -2.28 -8.97 20.10
C GLU A 161 -1.99 -8.19 21.39
N ARG A 162 -3.00 -7.97 22.23
CA ARG A 162 -2.89 -7.05 23.38
C ARG A 162 -2.19 -7.65 24.58
N LYS A 163 -2.16 -8.97 24.67
CA LYS A 163 -1.42 -9.73 25.66
C LYS A 163 -1.07 -11.06 25.00
N GLY A 164 0.10 -11.16 24.37
CA GLY A 164 0.72 -12.49 24.33
C GLY A 164 0.72 -13.02 25.76
N ILE A 165 0.53 -14.32 25.95
CA ILE A 165 0.46 -14.95 27.27
C ILE A 165 1.53 -14.32 28.15
N SER A 166 1.13 -13.71 29.28
CA SER A 166 2.01 -12.91 30.12
C SER A 166 3.29 -13.69 30.43
N GLY A 167 4.45 -13.18 30.02
CA GLY A 167 5.75 -13.84 30.16
C GLY A 167 6.28 -14.55 28.90
N GLU A 168 5.43 -14.89 27.93
CA GLU A 168 5.86 -15.53 26.69
C GLU A 168 6.27 -14.48 25.64
N LYS A 169 7.51 -14.61 25.14
CA LYS A 169 8.05 -13.79 24.04
C LYS A 169 7.55 -14.26 22.66
N ILE A 170 6.33 -14.79 22.57
CA ILE A 170 5.72 -15.37 21.36
C ILE A 170 4.43 -14.61 21.02
N GLY A 171 4.13 -14.39 19.74
CA GLY A 171 2.88 -13.79 19.27
C GLY A 171 3.07 -12.80 18.12
N LEU A 172 2.04 -12.03 17.77
CA LEU A 172 2.06 -11.21 16.55
C LEU A 172 2.41 -9.74 16.72
N GLY A 173 2.43 -9.23 17.96
CA GLY A 173 2.48 -7.78 18.23
C GLY A 173 3.85 -7.10 18.05
N SER A 174 4.92 -7.84 17.72
CA SER A 174 6.24 -7.27 17.46
C SER A 174 7.11 -8.23 16.65
N LYS A 175 8.18 -7.71 16.05
CA LYS A 175 9.09 -8.49 15.20
C LYS A 175 9.68 -9.70 15.91
N VAL A 176 10.15 -9.52 17.15
CA VAL A 176 10.75 -10.59 17.96
C VAL A 176 9.71 -11.65 18.32
N ARG A 177 8.51 -11.23 18.72
CA ARG A 177 7.42 -12.17 19.06
C ARG A 177 6.96 -12.96 17.84
N LEU A 178 6.87 -12.29 16.68
CA LEU A 178 6.46 -12.91 15.43
C LEU A 178 7.51 -13.93 14.99
N PHE A 179 8.79 -13.57 15.06
CA PHE A 179 9.89 -14.48 14.76
C PHE A 179 9.81 -15.75 15.62
N ASN A 180 9.61 -15.60 16.93
CA ASN A 180 9.49 -16.75 17.83
C ASN A 180 8.25 -17.61 17.55
N LEU A 181 7.13 -16.99 17.11
CA LEU A 181 5.94 -17.73 16.69
C LEU A 181 6.21 -18.54 15.40
N LEU A 182 6.84 -17.90 14.41
CA LEU A 182 7.20 -18.55 13.15
C LEU A 182 8.23 -19.69 13.38
N LYS A 183 9.19 -19.49 14.29
CA LYS A 183 10.11 -20.55 14.72
C LYS A 183 9.43 -21.69 15.47
N LYS A 184 8.38 -21.39 16.24
CA LYS A 184 7.58 -22.43 16.89
C LYS A 184 6.88 -23.31 15.85
N ILE A 185 6.20 -22.72 14.87
CA ILE A 185 5.53 -23.49 13.80
C ILE A 185 6.52 -24.16 12.83
N GLU A 186 7.75 -23.65 12.69
CA GLU A 186 8.78 -24.30 11.89
C GLU A 186 9.25 -25.63 12.51
N LYS A 187 9.33 -25.69 13.84
CA LYS A 187 9.71 -26.91 14.57
C LYS A 187 8.63 -27.98 14.57
N ASP A 188 7.38 -27.60 14.29
CA ASP A 188 6.22 -28.48 14.36
C ASP A 188 5.86 -28.98 12.93
N ASN A 189 6.05 -30.29 12.65
CA ASN A 189 5.52 -31.07 11.50
C ASN A 189 5.09 -30.29 10.23
N LEU A 190 6.05 -29.68 9.51
CA LEU A 190 5.82 -28.99 8.22
C LEU A 190 4.83 -27.80 8.25
N LEU A 191 4.43 -27.30 9.42
CA LEU A 191 3.43 -26.23 9.52
C LEU A 191 3.93 -24.91 8.91
N TYR A 192 5.24 -24.64 8.94
CA TYR A 192 5.80 -23.48 8.25
C TYR A 192 5.70 -23.58 6.72
N SER A 193 5.86 -24.76 6.13
CA SER A 193 5.63 -24.95 4.68
C SER A 193 4.17 -24.67 4.32
N LYS A 194 3.23 -25.18 5.13
CA LYS A 194 1.80 -24.89 4.95
C LYS A 194 1.50 -23.40 5.10
N PHE A 195 2.10 -22.72 6.09
CA PHE A 195 2.04 -21.28 6.25
C PHE A 195 2.56 -20.55 5.01
N GLN A 196 3.73 -20.92 4.51
CA GLN A 196 4.37 -20.30 3.36
C GLN A 196 3.50 -20.38 2.10
N ILE A 197 2.93 -21.56 1.83
CA ILE A 197 2.02 -21.77 0.69
C ILE A 197 0.80 -20.85 0.80
N ARG A 198 0.15 -20.79 1.98
CA ARG A 198 -1.00 -19.90 2.21
C ARG A 198 -0.61 -18.43 2.07
N PHE A 199 0.48 -18.02 2.69
CA PHE A 199 1.01 -16.67 2.63
C PHE A 199 1.25 -16.26 1.17
N ASN A 200 1.95 -17.08 0.39
CA ASN A 200 2.25 -16.79 -1.01
C ASN A 200 0.98 -16.67 -1.86
N LYS A 201 -0.01 -17.54 -1.67
CA LYS A 201 -1.31 -17.45 -2.36
C LYS A 201 -2.06 -16.17 -1.98
N LEU A 202 -2.13 -15.84 -0.69
CA LEU A 202 -2.80 -14.63 -0.19
C LEU A 202 -2.12 -13.36 -0.69
N ILE A 203 -0.79 -13.31 -0.67
CA ILE A 203 -0.06 -12.13 -1.16
C ILE A 203 -0.34 -11.89 -2.64
N LYS A 204 -0.27 -12.94 -3.48
CA LYS A 204 -0.59 -12.83 -4.92
C LYS A 204 -2.00 -12.33 -5.18
N PHE A 205 -2.93 -12.74 -4.32
CA PHE A 205 -4.34 -12.45 -4.50
C PHE A 205 -4.74 -11.06 -4.00
N VAL A 206 -4.27 -10.68 -2.80
CA VAL A 206 -4.60 -9.42 -2.15
C VAL A 206 -3.78 -8.28 -2.73
N PHE A 207 -2.46 -8.43 -2.87
CA PHE A 207 -1.57 -7.35 -3.31
C PHE A 207 -1.32 -7.35 -4.82
N ALA A 208 -2.33 -7.68 -5.61
CA ALA A 208 -2.23 -7.76 -7.08
C ALA A 208 -2.02 -6.39 -7.74
N ASP A 209 -2.53 -5.34 -7.13
CA ASP A 209 -2.56 -4.00 -7.69
C ASP A 209 -1.21 -3.27 -7.55
N ASP A 210 -0.98 -2.29 -8.42
CA ASP A 210 0.18 -1.42 -8.32
C ASP A 210 0.08 -0.48 -7.12
N LEU A 211 1.22 -0.02 -6.63
CA LEU A 211 1.31 0.72 -5.38
C LEU A 211 2.03 2.06 -5.56
N VAL A 212 1.40 3.13 -5.08
CA VAL A 212 2.01 4.45 -4.92
C VAL A 212 2.19 4.74 -3.43
N ILE A 213 3.43 4.88 -3.00
CA ILE A 213 3.75 5.28 -1.62
C ILE A 213 4.18 6.74 -1.61
N LEU A 214 3.48 7.55 -0.84
CA LEU A 214 3.83 8.92 -0.53
C LEU A 214 4.47 9.01 0.86
N ILE A 215 5.69 9.56 0.94
CA ILE A 215 6.36 9.89 2.21
C ILE A 215 6.56 11.40 2.28
N LYS A 216 6.05 12.02 3.33
CA LYS A 216 6.06 13.49 3.45
C LYS A 216 6.68 14.00 4.75
N ASN A 217 7.15 15.23 4.67
CA ASN A 217 7.44 16.11 5.79
C ASN A 217 7.10 17.56 5.40
N ASN A 218 7.34 18.53 6.28
CA ASN A 218 7.04 19.95 6.05
C ASN A 218 7.76 20.60 4.85
N LYS A 219 8.73 19.93 4.22
CA LYS A 219 9.57 20.50 3.15
C LYS A 219 9.53 19.69 1.84
N LYS A 220 9.04 18.46 1.88
CA LYS A 220 9.28 17.46 0.82
C LYS A 220 8.21 16.37 0.78
N VAL A 221 7.98 15.87 -0.43
CA VAL A 221 7.09 14.73 -0.73
C VAL A 221 7.82 13.72 -1.60
N ASP A 222 8.20 12.59 -1.04
CA ASP A 222 8.73 11.47 -1.83
C ASP A 222 7.58 10.62 -2.36
N LEU A 223 7.54 10.38 -3.67
CA LEU A 223 6.67 9.40 -4.28
C LEU A 223 7.49 8.19 -4.72
N TYR A 224 6.98 7.01 -4.42
CA TYR A 224 7.52 5.72 -4.81
C TYR A 224 6.44 4.97 -5.59
N PHE A 225 6.83 4.43 -6.73
CA PHE A 225 5.94 3.74 -7.65
C PHE A 225 6.42 2.30 -7.76
N ILE A 226 5.63 1.36 -7.23
CA ILE A 226 5.98 -0.05 -7.11
C ILE A 226 4.99 -0.88 -7.92
N GLU A 227 5.49 -1.64 -8.89
CA GLU A 227 4.67 -2.59 -9.62
C GLU A 227 4.21 -3.72 -8.68
N GLY A 228 2.91 -4.06 -8.69
CA GLY A 228 2.33 -5.07 -7.79
C GLY A 228 3.07 -6.41 -7.88
N LYS A 229 3.42 -6.83 -9.11
CA LYS A 229 4.22 -8.06 -9.36
C LYS A 229 5.60 -8.04 -8.67
N GLN A 230 6.26 -6.88 -8.61
CA GLN A 230 7.57 -6.76 -7.97
C GLN A 230 7.43 -6.81 -6.44
N PHE A 231 6.39 -6.16 -5.91
CA PHE A 231 6.05 -6.22 -4.49
C PHE A 231 5.72 -7.64 -4.03
N ILE A 232 4.89 -8.36 -4.80
CA ILE A 232 4.57 -9.77 -4.57
C ILE A 232 5.84 -10.62 -4.58
N LYS A 233 6.70 -10.46 -5.59
CA LYS A 233 7.95 -11.22 -5.71
C LYS A 233 8.86 -10.99 -4.52
N LEU A 234 8.99 -9.74 -4.04
CA LEU A 234 9.75 -9.42 -2.83
C LEU A 234 9.23 -10.20 -1.61
N LEU A 235 7.93 -10.19 -1.38
CA LEU A 235 7.33 -10.85 -0.21
C LEU A 235 7.43 -12.38 -0.29
N ILE A 236 7.20 -12.97 -1.46
CA ILE A 236 7.36 -14.41 -1.69
C ILE A 236 8.82 -14.83 -1.47
N ASN A 237 9.77 -14.07 -2.01
CA ASN A 237 11.18 -14.39 -1.83
C ASN A 237 11.60 -14.35 -0.35
N LYS A 238 10.94 -13.51 0.46
CA LYS A 238 11.21 -13.41 1.90
C LYS A 238 10.42 -14.42 2.73
N SER A 239 9.50 -15.19 2.16
CA SER A 239 8.71 -16.16 2.93
C SER A 239 9.40 -17.50 3.16
N ASN A 240 10.60 -17.71 2.61
CA ASN A 240 11.34 -18.98 2.67
C ASN A 240 11.75 -19.41 4.08
N SER A 241 11.96 -18.47 5.00
CA SER A 241 12.29 -18.75 6.39
C SER A 241 11.73 -17.69 7.35
N PRO A 242 11.52 -18.03 8.64
CA PRO A 242 11.12 -17.08 9.67
C PRO A 242 12.02 -15.83 9.75
N GLU A 243 13.34 -16.02 9.63
CA GLU A 243 14.35 -14.95 9.63
C GLU A 243 14.13 -13.98 8.48
N GLU A 244 14.01 -14.51 7.27
CA GLU A 244 13.80 -13.70 6.07
C GLU A 244 12.45 -12.98 6.12
N LEU A 245 11.40 -13.66 6.57
CA LEU A 245 10.07 -13.08 6.60
C LEU A 245 9.98 -11.94 7.61
N THR A 246 10.56 -12.12 8.79
CA THR A 246 10.62 -11.07 9.81
C THR A 246 11.63 -9.96 9.50
N SER A 247 12.47 -10.12 8.47
CA SER A 247 13.28 -9.01 7.95
C SER A 247 12.43 -7.92 7.29
N ILE A 248 11.26 -8.29 6.74
CA ILE A 248 10.34 -7.39 6.04
C ILE A 248 9.00 -7.20 6.78
N ILE A 249 8.45 -8.22 7.44
CA ILE A 249 7.23 -8.10 8.25
C ILE A 249 7.62 -7.84 9.71
N ASN A 250 7.11 -6.76 10.27
CA ASN A 250 7.36 -6.44 11.67
C ASN A 250 6.32 -7.05 12.60
N ARG A 251 5.04 -6.98 12.25
CA ARG A 251 3.94 -7.43 13.13
C ARG A 251 2.59 -7.44 12.41
N TRP A 252 1.61 -8.06 13.06
CA TRP A 252 0.19 -7.79 12.79
C TRP A 252 -0.37 -6.89 13.89
N GLU A 253 -1.21 -5.93 13.48
CA GLU A 253 -1.97 -5.03 14.35
C GLU A 253 -3.42 -4.99 13.85
N GLY A 254 -4.35 -5.49 14.66
CA GLY A 254 -5.65 -5.94 14.22
C GLY A 254 -5.53 -6.96 13.08
N ASN A 255 -6.31 -6.73 12.03
CA ASN A 255 -6.22 -7.51 10.80
C ASN A 255 -5.31 -6.84 9.78
N SER A 256 -4.37 -5.99 10.22
CA SER A 256 -3.45 -5.29 9.33
C SER A 256 -2.02 -5.74 9.50
N ILE A 257 -1.36 -6.03 8.38
CA ILE A 257 0.06 -6.34 8.33
C ILE A 257 0.88 -5.04 8.33
N ARG A 258 1.85 -4.95 9.24
CA ARG A 258 2.79 -3.82 9.36
C ARG A 258 4.17 -4.28 8.89
N MET A 259 4.70 -3.62 7.87
CA MET A 259 5.96 -4.01 7.23
C MET A 259 7.04 -2.95 7.40
N ASN A 260 8.29 -3.39 7.46
CA ASN A 260 9.45 -2.51 7.45
C ASN A 260 9.53 -1.76 6.13
N ARG A 261 9.55 -0.43 6.18
CA ARG A 261 9.59 0.41 4.97
C ARG A 261 10.88 0.23 4.17
N VAL A 262 12.01 0.00 4.84
CA VAL A 262 13.33 0.05 4.20
C VAL A 262 13.47 -0.94 3.04
N PRO A 263 13.22 -2.25 3.21
CA PRO A 263 13.32 -3.21 2.11
C PRO A 263 12.28 -2.99 1.00
N ILE A 264 11.13 -2.38 1.32
CA ILE A 264 10.06 -2.10 0.33
C ILE A 264 10.45 -0.92 -0.58
N LEU A 265 11.09 0.09 0.01
CA LEU A 265 11.50 1.31 -0.67
C LEU A 265 12.88 1.19 -1.32
N ASP A 266 13.58 0.07 -1.15
CA ASP A 266 14.93 -0.13 -1.70
C ASP A 266 14.92 0.01 -3.24
N ARG A 267 16.02 0.59 -3.75
CA ARG A 267 16.12 1.23 -5.08
C ARG A 267 16.01 0.28 -6.26
N LYS A 268 16.01 -1.04 -6.05
CA LYS A 268 15.77 -2.03 -7.10
C LYS A 268 14.29 -2.08 -7.55
N THR A 269 13.40 -1.34 -6.87
CA THR A 269 11.95 -1.41 -7.06
C THR A 269 11.27 -0.06 -7.28
N ASN A 270 11.99 1.09 -7.37
CA ASN A 270 11.36 2.41 -7.22
C ASN A 270 11.94 3.58 -8.06
N PHE A 271 11.04 4.41 -8.61
CA PHE A 271 11.32 5.74 -9.19
C PHE A 271 11.02 6.90 -8.21
N TYR A 272 11.51 8.10 -8.56
CA TYR A 272 12.12 9.14 -7.72
C TYR A 272 11.21 10.31 -7.23
N LEU A 273 11.35 10.69 -5.94
CA LEU A 273 11.44 12.03 -5.29
C LEU A 273 10.69 13.25 -5.90
N LEU A 274 9.63 13.74 -5.23
CA LEU A 274 9.03 15.06 -5.49
C LEU A 274 9.54 16.14 -4.50
N TYR A 275 10.25 17.11 -5.05
CA TYR A 275 10.46 18.46 -4.49
C TYR A 275 11.20 18.67 -3.14
N LYS A 276 12.04 19.71 -3.13
CA LYS A 276 12.47 20.49 -1.97
C LYS A 276 11.82 21.85 -2.21
N ILE A 277 10.85 22.26 -1.39
CA ILE A 277 10.15 23.53 -1.63
C ILE A 277 11.15 24.67 -1.52
N CYS A 278 11.09 25.56 -2.50
CA CYS A 278 11.89 26.78 -2.59
C CYS A 278 11.90 27.48 -1.23
N GLN A 279 13.10 27.70 -0.70
CA GLN A 279 13.39 28.92 0.07
C GLN A 279 13.68 30.02 -0.95
#